data_AF-A0A2G8HXZ8-F1
#
_entry.id   AF-A0A2G8HXZ8-F1
#
_cell.length_a   1.000
_cell.length_b   1.000
_cell.length_c   1.000
_cell.angle_alpha   90.00
_cell.angle_beta   90.00
_cell.angle_gamma   90.00
#
_symmetry.space_group_name_H-M   'P 1'
#
loop_
_entity.id
_entity.type
_entity.pdbx_description
1 polymer ?
#
loop_
_entity_poly.entity_id
_entity_poly.type
_entity_poly.pdbx_seq_one_letter_code
_entity_poly.pdbx_strand_id
1 'polypeptide(L)'
;MKSLILVLFLILSVSAFAKKNPVKSNAAIEEISWALESARWDYAQAMTVNFEESLDRVDLECEVRSHNEAIKLFGRAINGFRGYFPDEELPYSAALDGLSSILSGSELDYCATDFDGVKVWQIYLGEEYLFSVEQ
;
A
#
# COMPACT_ATOMS: atom_id res chain seq x y z
N MET A 1 -1.18 -0.52 48.06
CA MET A 1 -2.34 -0.11 47.22
C MET A 1 -1.95 0.79 46.03
N LYS A 2 -0.93 1.66 46.12
CA LYS A 2 -0.50 2.49 44.98
C LYS A 2 0.15 1.71 43.83
N SER A 3 0.84 0.60 44.11
CA SER A 3 1.50 -0.22 43.08
C SER A 3 0.55 -1.05 42.21
N LEU A 4 -0.68 -1.31 42.67
CA LEU A 4 -1.66 -2.12 41.93
C LEU A 4 -2.32 -1.32 40.80
N ILE A 5 -2.48 0.00 40.99
CA ILE A 5 -3.08 0.92 40.02
C ILE A 5 -2.13 1.15 38.82
N LEU A 6 -0.82 1.16 39.07
CA LEU A 6 0.21 1.35 38.05
C LEU A 6 0.29 0.16 37.08
N VAL A 7 0.07 -1.06 37.58
CA VAL A 7 0.04 -2.28 36.74
C VAL A 7 -1.23 -2.33 35.89
N LEU A 8 -2.39 -1.91 36.43
CA LEU A 8 -3.63 -1.85 35.66
C LEU A 8 -3.56 -0.83 34.51
N PHE A 9 -2.90 0.31 34.72
CA PHE A 9 -2.66 1.28 33.66
C PHE A 9 -1.70 0.76 32.58
N LEU A 10 -0.66 0.01 32.97
CA LEU A 10 0.28 -0.59 32.02
C LEU A 10 -0.37 -1.67 31.14
N ILE A 11 -1.33 -2.44 31.67
CA ILE A 11 -2.01 -3.49 30.90
C ILE A 11 -3.04 -2.87 29.93
N LEU A 12 -3.68 -1.76 30.30
CA LEU A 12 -4.61 -1.04 29.42
C LEU A 12 -3.92 -0.28 28.27
N SER A 13 -2.63 0.05 28.41
CA SER A 13 -1.86 0.68 27.32
C SER A 13 -1.36 -0.28 26.23
N VAL A 14 -1.48 -1.60 26.42
CA VAL A 14 -1.01 -2.61 25.44
C VAL A 14 -2.06 -2.88 24.34
N SER A 15 -3.26 -2.33 24.44
CA SER A 15 -4.33 -2.53 23.46
C SER A 15 -4.21 -1.67 22.20
N ALA A 16 -3.21 -0.78 22.12
CA ALA A 16 -2.96 0.08 20.96
C ALA A 16 -1.98 -0.55 19.95
N PHE A 17 -2.04 -1.87 19.75
CA PHE A 17 -1.50 -2.45 18.52
C PHE A 17 -2.40 -1.99 17.38
N ALA A 18 -2.09 -0.81 16.82
CA ALA A 18 -2.63 -0.40 15.54
C ALA A 18 -2.50 -1.59 14.58
N LYS A 19 -3.61 -1.98 13.95
CA LYS A 19 -3.62 -3.08 12.98
C LYS A 19 -2.58 -2.72 11.91
N LYS A 20 -1.41 -3.36 11.99
CA LYS A 20 -0.26 -2.99 11.18
C LYS A 20 -0.57 -3.44 9.76
N ASN A 21 -0.71 -2.49 8.84
CA ASN A 21 -0.97 -2.79 7.43
C ASN A 21 0.08 -3.81 6.93
N PRO A 22 -0.35 -5.01 6.51
CA PRO A 22 0.58 -6.10 6.23
C PRO A 22 1.43 -5.81 4.98
N VAL A 23 0.88 -5.06 4.02
CA VAL A 23 1.58 -4.66 2.79
C VAL A 23 2.68 -3.65 3.10
N LYS A 24 2.35 -2.56 3.82
CA LYS A 24 3.34 -1.57 4.28
C LYS A 24 4.43 -2.19 5.17
N SER A 25 4.08 -3.22 5.94
CA SER A 25 5.00 -3.89 6.88
C SER A 25 6.09 -4.72 6.22
N ASN A 26 5.99 -5.00 4.91
CA ASN A 26 6.99 -5.73 4.18
C ASN A 26 8.07 -4.75 3.68
N ALA A 27 9.31 -4.93 4.16
CA ALA A 27 10.42 -4.01 3.89
C ALA A 27 10.71 -3.83 2.39
N ALA A 28 10.61 -4.89 1.58
CA ALA A 28 10.86 -4.79 0.14
C ALA A 28 9.77 -3.98 -0.57
N ILE A 29 8.51 -4.14 -0.15
CA ILE A 29 7.39 -3.36 -0.69
C ILE A 29 7.52 -1.89 -0.28
N GLU A 30 7.83 -1.64 0.99
CA GLU A 30 8.03 -0.29 1.53
C GLU A 30 9.18 0.44 0.80
N GLU A 31 10.34 -0.21 0.65
CA GLU A 31 11.51 0.36 -0.04
C GLU A 31 11.20 0.75 -1.49
N ILE A 32 10.52 -0.11 -2.24
CA ILE A 32 10.11 0.21 -3.62
C ILE A 32 9.09 1.35 -3.63
N SER A 33 8.13 1.34 -2.71
CA SER A 33 7.10 2.39 -2.67
C SER A 33 7.73 3.76 -2.40
N TRP A 34 8.76 3.82 -1.53
CA TRP A 34 9.56 5.02 -1.32
C TRP A 34 10.31 5.47 -2.57
N ALA A 35 10.91 4.55 -3.32
CA ALA A 35 11.61 4.88 -4.56
C ALA A 35 10.64 5.41 -5.64
N LEU A 36 9.46 4.78 -5.78
CA LEU A 36 8.41 5.22 -6.68
C LEU A 36 7.91 6.63 -6.34
N GLU A 37 7.61 6.87 -5.06
CA GLU A 37 7.16 8.19 -4.59
C GLU A 37 8.25 9.26 -4.78
N SER A 38 9.51 8.92 -4.50
CA SER A 38 10.64 9.85 -4.69
C SER A 38 10.81 10.26 -6.16
N ALA A 39 10.47 9.37 -7.09
CA ALA A 39 10.60 9.60 -8.53
C ALA A 39 9.33 10.14 -9.21
N ARG A 40 8.28 10.48 -8.45
CA ARG A 40 6.97 10.90 -8.97
C ARG A 40 7.02 12.08 -9.95
N TRP A 41 8.05 12.92 -9.85
CA TRP A 41 8.24 14.10 -10.68
C TRP A 41 9.32 13.95 -11.74
N ASP A 42 10.02 12.81 -11.77
CA ASP A 42 11.20 12.63 -12.60
C ASP A 42 10.86 12.20 -14.03
N TYR A 43 9.66 11.66 -14.27
CA TYR A 43 9.19 11.24 -15.59
C TYR A 43 7.66 11.29 -15.74
N ALA A 44 7.18 11.54 -16.96
CA ALA A 44 5.77 11.85 -17.23
C ALA A 44 4.78 10.69 -17.00
N GLN A 45 5.26 9.45 -16.91
CA GLN A 45 4.44 8.25 -16.71
C GLN A 45 4.69 7.65 -15.32
N ALA A 46 5.14 8.47 -14.38
CA ALA A 46 5.44 8.01 -13.03
C ALA A 46 4.17 7.53 -12.35
N MET A 47 4.27 6.34 -11.77
CA MET A 47 3.25 5.76 -10.92
C MET A 47 3.79 5.71 -9.50
N THR A 48 2.98 6.09 -8.53
CA THR A 48 3.35 6.06 -7.11
C THR A 48 2.55 4.99 -6.40
N VAL A 49 3.07 4.54 -5.25
CA VAL A 49 2.36 3.63 -4.35
C VAL A 49 2.36 4.25 -2.96
N ASN A 50 1.18 4.57 -2.45
CA ASN A 50 1.02 5.31 -1.21
C ASN A 50 0.30 4.47 -0.14
N PHE A 51 0.73 4.58 1.12
CA PHE A 51 0.17 3.81 2.25
C PHE A 51 -0.56 4.67 3.28
N GLU A 52 -0.45 5.99 3.19
CA GLU A 52 -0.94 6.92 4.21
C GLU A 52 -2.11 7.75 3.71
N GLU A 53 -2.12 8.05 2.42
CA GLU A 53 -3.15 8.86 1.78
C GLU A 53 -4.26 7.94 1.27
N SER A 54 -5.45 8.10 1.82
CA SER A 54 -6.68 7.46 1.35
C SER A 54 -7.79 8.50 1.32
N LEU A 55 -8.74 8.30 0.42
CA LEU A 55 -9.96 9.10 0.33
C LEU A 55 -11.06 8.34 1.07
N ASP A 56 -12.11 9.07 1.44
CA ASP A 56 -13.23 8.42 2.11
C ASP A 56 -13.90 7.45 1.14
N ARG A 57 -13.95 6.17 1.55
CA ARG A 57 -14.43 5.07 0.71
C ARG A 57 -15.88 5.29 0.28
N VAL A 58 -16.68 6.01 1.06
CA VAL A 58 -18.09 6.30 0.74
C VAL A 58 -18.26 7.16 -0.51
N ASP A 59 -17.22 7.90 -0.88
CA ASP A 59 -17.23 8.81 -2.03
C ASP A 59 -16.64 8.16 -3.30
N LEU A 60 -16.28 6.87 -3.23
CA LEU A 60 -15.59 6.16 -4.31
C LEU A 60 -16.47 5.08 -4.95
N GLU A 61 -16.32 4.92 -6.26
CA GLU A 61 -16.88 3.76 -6.97
C GLU A 61 -15.94 2.57 -6.79
N CYS A 62 -16.42 1.55 -6.08
CA CYS A 62 -15.65 0.35 -5.74
C CYS A 62 -16.14 -0.88 -6.50
N GLU A 63 -15.19 -1.72 -6.91
CA GLU A 63 -15.44 -3.01 -7.51
C GLU A 63 -14.58 -4.09 -6.86
N VAL A 64 -15.19 -5.26 -6.61
CA VAL A 64 -14.47 -6.43 -6.07
C VAL A 64 -13.72 -7.10 -7.21
N ARG A 65 -12.42 -7.31 -7.05
CA ARG A 65 -11.60 -8.09 -7.99
C ARG A 65 -10.63 -9.01 -7.26
N SER A 66 -10.07 -9.96 -8.00
CA SER A 66 -8.98 -10.82 -7.52
C SER A 66 -7.74 -10.00 -7.14
N HIS A 67 -7.02 -10.41 -6.09
CA HIS A 67 -5.71 -9.86 -5.71
C HIS A 67 -4.67 -9.82 -6.84
N ASN A 68 -4.84 -10.62 -7.89
CA ASN A 68 -3.97 -10.56 -9.07
C ASN A 68 -3.94 -9.17 -9.72
N GLU A 69 -5.02 -8.38 -9.61
CA GLU A 69 -5.05 -7.03 -10.17
C GLU A 69 -4.16 -6.05 -9.39
N ALA A 70 -4.14 -6.15 -8.06
CA ALA A 70 -3.23 -5.40 -7.20
C ALA A 70 -1.75 -5.71 -7.52
N ILE A 71 -1.42 -6.98 -7.73
CA ILE A 71 -0.06 -7.40 -8.14
C ILE A 71 0.30 -6.82 -9.52
N LYS A 72 -0.63 -6.82 -10.47
CA LYS A 72 -0.41 -6.23 -11.81
C LYS A 72 -0.24 -4.71 -11.75
N LEU A 73 -1.02 -4.01 -10.92
CA LEU A 73 -0.89 -2.56 -10.71
C LEU A 73 0.49 -2.23 -10.13
N PHE A 74 0.88 -2.90 -9.05
CA PHE A 74 2.19 -2.71 -8.43
C PHE A 74 3.34 -3.05 -9.40
N GLY A 75 3.21 -4.15 -10.15
CA GLY A 75 4.18 -4.54 -11.17
C GLY A 75 4.30 -3.56 -12.33
N ARG A 76 3.22 -2.89 -12.73
CA ARG A 76 3.26 -1.80 -13.72
C ARG A 76 4.07 -0.61 -13.21
N ALA A 77 3.85 -0.19 -11.96
CA ALA A 77 4.61 0.89 -11.35
C ALA A 77 6.13 0.56 -11.30
N ILE A 78 6.48 -0.65 -10.85
CA ILE A 78 7.86 -1.15 -10.88
C ILE A 78 8.45 -1.11 -12.29
N ASN A 79 7.71 -1.61 -13.29
CA ASN A 79 8.24 -1.69 -14.65
C ASN A 79 8.44 -0.30 -15.28
N GLY A 80 7.54 0.66 -14.99
CA GLY A 80 7.71 2.06 -15.39
C GLY A 80 8.98 2.66 -14.81
N PHE A 81 9.16 2.51 -13.49
CA PHE A 81 10.35 2.99 -12.78
C PHE A 81 11.63 2.37 -13.33
N ARG A 82 11.69 1.03 -13.47
CA ARG A 82 12.87 0.32 -14.00
C ARG A 82 13.19 0.68 -15.44
N GLY A 83 12.19 1.02 -16.24
CA GLY A 83 12.40 1.49 -17.61
C GLY A 83 13.13 2.83 -17.66
N TYR A 84 12.92 3.68 -16.65
CA TYR A 84 13.55 4.99 -16.54
C TYR A 84 14.87 4.98 -15.75
N PHE A 85 14.93 4.19 -14.68
CA PHE A 85 16.11 4.01 -13.82
C PHE A 85 16.60 2.54 -13.88
N PRO A 86 17.23 2.12 -14.98
CA PRO A 86 17.61 0.71 -15.18
C PRO A 86 18.75 0.24 -14.25
N ASP A 87 19.54 1.18 -13.72
CA ASP A 87 20.72 0.90 -12.89
C ASP A 87 20.39 0.83 -11.39
N GLU A 88 19.15 1.11 -10.98
CA GLU A 88 18.71 1.06 -9.58
C GLU A 88 18.50 -0.39 -9.12
N GLU A 89 19.29 -0.82 -8.14
CA GLU A 89 19.24 -2.15 -7.55
C GLU A 89 18.27 -2.23 -6.37
N LEU A 90 16.97 -2.13 -6.64
CA LEU A 90 15.90 -2.28 -5.63
C LEU A 90 15.38 -3.73 -5.56
N PRO A 91 14.73 -4.14 -4.44
CA PRO A 91 14.27 -5.52 -4.23
C PRO A 91 12.97 -5.86 -5.01
N TYR A 92 12.93 -5.60 -6.31
CA TYR A 92 11.74 -5.72 -7.18
C TYR A 92 11.02 -7.08 -7.07
N SER A 93 11.76 -8.19 -7.18
CA SER A 93 11.16 -9.53 -7.10
C SER A 93 10.60 -9.78 -5.70
N ALA A 94 11.37 -9.47 -4.66
CA ALA A 94 10.98 -9.73 -3.29
C ALA A 94 9.72 -8.94 -2.88
N ALA A 95 9.53 -7.73 -3.42
CA ALA A 95 8.32 -6.96 -3.21
C ALA A 95 7.09 -7.59 -3.89
N LEU A 96 7.22 -8.02 -5.15
CA LEU A 96 6.11 -8.68 -5.87
C LEU A 96 5.75 -10.03 -5.24
N ASP A 97 6.76 -10.82 -4.87
CA ASP A 97 6.58 -12.10 -4.18
C ASP A 97 5.95 -11.88 -2.79
N GLY A 98 6.40 -10.85 -2.08
CA GLY A 98 5.83 -10.42 -0.81
C GLY A 98 4.36 -10.02 -0.93
N LEU A 99 4.03 -9.17 -1.91
CA LEU A 99 2.67 -8.71 -2.16
C LEU A 99 1.77 -9.88 -2.54
N SER A 100 2.24 -10.77 -3.41
CA SER A 100 1.53 -11.99 -3.81
C SER A 100 1.25 -12.90 -2.62
N SER A 101 2.25 -13.14 -1.76
CA SER A 101 2.12 -13.96 -0.56
C SER A 101 1.10 -13.38 0.43
N ILE A 102 1.13 -12.06 0.64
CA ILE A 102 0.24 -11.35 1.58
C ILE A 102 -1.22 -11.41 1.11
N LEU A 103 -1.47 -11.24 -0.18
CA LEU A 103 -2.83 -11.12 -0.73
C LEU A 103 -3.40 -12.42 -1.27
N SER A 104 -2.62 -13.50 -1.27
CA SER A 104 -3.00 -14.78 -1.88
C SER A 104 -4.37 -15.27 -1.40
N GLY A 105 -5.22 -15.64 -2.36
CA GLY A 105 -6.57 -16.12 -2.10
C GLY A 105 -7.57 -15.05 -1.65
N SER A 106 -7.18 -13.78 -1.57
CA SER A 106 -8.07 -12.68 -1.17
C SER A 106 -8.82 -12.10 -2.38
N GLU A 107 -10.06 -11.68 -2.12
CA GLU A 107 -10.79 -10.71 -2.94
C GLU A 107 -10.59 -9.32 -2.34
N LEU A 108 -10.32 -8.33 -3.18
CA LEU A 108 -10.01 -6.97 -2.76
C LEU A 108 -11.01 -6.01 -3.41
N ASP A 109 -11.33 -4.96 -2.67
CA ASP A 109 -12.09 -3.83 -3.20
C ASP A 109 -11.13 -2.85 -3.87
N TYR A 110 -11.41 -2.51 -5.11
CA TYR A 110 -10.68 -1.53 -5.90
C TYR A 110 -11.59 -0.32 -6.09
N CYS A 111 -11.26 0.76 -5.40
CA CYS A 111 -12.02 1.99 -5.43
C CYS A 111 -11.26 3.02 -6.27
N ALA A 112 -11.89 3.54 -7.33
CA ALA A 112 -11.24 4.46 -8.25
C ALA A 112 -11.74 5.89 -8.07
N THR A 113 -10.86 6.86 -8.29
CA THR A 113 -11.22 8.26 -8.50
C THR A 113 -10.25 8.92 -9.48
N ASP A 114 -10.63 10.10 -9.97
CA ASP A 114 -9.75 11.01 -10.68
C ASP A 114 -9.50 12.24 -9.78
N PHE A 115 -8.25 12.47 -9.41
CA PHE A 115 -7.82 13.60 -8.58
C PHE A 115 -6.80 14.44 -9.38
N ASP A 116 -7.11 15.70 -9.64
CA ASP A 116 -6.27 16.62 -10.45
C ASP A 116 -5.82 16.06 -11.82
N GLY A 117 -6.66 15.22 -12.44
CA GLY A 117 -6.36 14.56 -13.72
C GLY A 117 -5.47 13.33 -13.63
N VAL A 118 -5.14 12.89 -12.42
CA VAL A 118 -4.41 11.66 -12.09
C VAL A 118 -5.42 10.61 -11.63
N LYS A 119 -5.30 9.39 -12.16
CA LYS A 119 -6.18 8.30 -11.75
C LYS A 119 -5.63 7.65 -10.50
N VAL A 120 -6.43 7.60 -9.44
CA VAL A 120 -6.05 6.98 -8.16
C VAL A 120 -6.87 5.73 -7.92
N TRP A 121 -6.20 4.59 -7.82
CA TRP A 121 -6.81 3.34 -7.36
C TRP A 121 -6.49 3.13 -5.89
N GLN A 122 -7.51 2.95 -5.05
CA GLN A 122 -7.35 2.59 -3.63
C GLN A 122 -7.78 1.15 -3.42
N ILE A 123 -6.89 0.36 -2.81
CA ILE A 123 -7.05 -1.09 -2.66
C ILE A 123 -7.35 -1.38 -1.19
N TYR A 124 -8.43 -2.13 -0.95
CA TYR A 124 -8.87 -2.52 0.39
C TYR A 124 -9.04 -4.03 0.53
N LEU A 125 -8.82 -4.54 1.74
CA LEU A 125 -9.20 -5.89 2.17
C LEU A 125 -10.32 -5.79 3.21
N GLY A 126 -11.56 -5.99 2.76
CA GLY A 126 -12.73 -5.60 3.56
C GLY A 126 -12.72 -4.09 3.82
N GLU A 127 -12.79 -3.67 5.08
CA GLU A 127 -12.71 -2.25 5.47
C GLU A 127 -11.27 -1.74 5.67
N GLU A 128 -10.27 -2.59 5.50
CA GLU A 128 -8.88 -2.21 5.74
C GLU A 128 -8.24 -1.66 4.47
N TYR A 129 -7.86 -0.38 4.50
CA TYR A 129 -7.05 0.23 3.45
C TYR A 129 -5.65 -0.40 3.40
N LEU A 130 -5.26 -0.88 2.22
CA LEU A 130 -3.96 -1.49 1.99
C LEU A 130 -2.96 -0.52 1.36
N PHE A 131 -3.31 0.09 0.24
CA PHE A 131 -2.47 1.08 -0.45
C PHE A 131 -3.25 1.71 -1.59
N SER A 132 -2.71 2.78 -2.15
CA SER A 132 -3.18 3.39 -3.39
C SER A 132 -2.09 3.34 -4.45
N VAL A 133 -2.53 3.39 -5.70
CA VAL A 133 -1.67 3.53 -6.88
C VAL A 133 -2.16 4.72 -7.67
N GLU A 134 -1.28 5.68 -7.89
CA GLU A 134 -1.56 6.87 -8.72
C GLU A 134 -0.94 6.68 -10.10
N GLN A 135 -1.68 7.08 -11.14
CA GLN A 135 -1.30 6.92 -12.54
C GLN A 135 -1.62 8.16 -13.36
#